data_AF-A0A536WNR3-F1
#
_entry.id   AF-A0A536WNR3-F1
#
_cell.length_a   1.000
_cell.length_b   1.000
_cell.length_c   1.000
_cell.angle_alpha   90.00
_cell.angle_beta   90.00
_cell.angle_gamma   90.00
#
_symmetry.space_group_name_H-M   'P 1'
#
loop_
_entity.id
_entity.type
_entity.pdbx_description
1 polymer ?
#
loop_
_entity_poly.entity_id
_entity_poly.type
_entity_poly.pdbx_seq_one_letter_code
_entity_poly.pdbx_strand_id
1 'polypeptide(L)' 'MGVVAFKEKSQVLAEQYGWPLPSAKGYVDGETFRKRHKTPPIHAIVGIDDYSEGFRAGYFHRPLSDRVPLGGPSTESG' A
#
# COMPACT_ATOMS: atom_id res chain seq x y z
N MET A 1 20.91 -1.31 -7.28
CA MET A 1 20.36 0.03 -7.00
C MET A 1 19.02 0.05 -6.24
N GLY A 2 18.24 -1.03 -6.16
CA GLY A 2 16.89 -0.97 -5.54
C GLY A 2 16.80 -0.90 -4.00
N VAL A 3 17.77 -1.45 -3.27
CA VAL A 3 17.70 -1.52 -1.79
C VAL A 3 18.01 -0.17 -1.13
N VAL A 4 18.90 0.63 -1.74
CA VAL A 4 19.26 1.97 -1.26
C VAL A 4 18.06 2.91 -1.41
N ALA A 5 17.45 2.95 -2.60
CA ALA A 5 16.24 3.73 -2.86
C ALA A 5 15.06 3.35 -1.94
N PHE A 6 14.92 2.08 -1.58
CA PHE A 6 13.88 1.62 -0.65
C PHE A 6 14.13 2.11 0.79
N LYS A 7 15.37 2.00 1.27
CA LYS A 7 15.76 2.49 2.59
C LYS A 7 15.57 4.01 2.68
N GLU A 8 16.02 4.74 1.66
CA GLU A 8 15.85 6.20 1.57
C GLU A 8 14.38 6.60 1.57
N LYS A 9 13.53 5.93 0.76
CA LYS A 9 12.10 6.23 0.75
C LYS A 9 11.44 5.99 2.11
N SER A 10 11.77 4.88 2.77
CA SER A 10 11.21 4.56 4.09
C SER A 10 11.64 5.57 5.16
N GLN A 11 12.91 6.00 5.10
CA GLN A 11 13.47 7.01 6.00
C GLN A 11 12.78 8.36 5.81
N VAL A 12 12.64 8.82 4.57
CA VAL A 12 11.95 10.08 4.23
C VAL A 12 10.50 10.06 4.69
N LEU A 13 9.78 8.95 4.48
CA LEU A 13 8.39 8.83 4.94
C LEU A 13 8.28 8.85 6.47
N ALA A 14 9.19 8.18 7.17
CA ALA A 14 9.22 8.20 8.63
C ALA A 14 9.40 9.62 9.16
N GLU A 15 10.34 10.38 8.59
CA GLU A 15 10.61 11.76 8.99
C GLU A 15 9.47 12.72 8.62
N GLN A 16 8.92 12.60 7.41
CA GLN A 16 7.87 13.49 6.91
C GLN A 16 6.56 13.35 7.68
N TYR A 17 6.16 12.12 8.01
CA TYR A 17 4.87 11.84 8.63
C TYR A 17 4.96 11.54 10.13
N GLY A 18 6.16 11.59 10.70
CA GLY A 18 6.39 11.20 12.10
C GLY A 18 6.09 9.73 12.37
N TRP A 19 6.20 8.86 11.35
CA TRP A 19 5.91 7.44 11.49
C TRP A 19 7.09 6.67 12.08
N PRO A 20 6.84 5.59 12.85
CA PRO A 20 7.86 4.61 13.16
C PRO A 20 8.49 4.07 11.88
N LEU A 21 9.82 3.90 11.89
CA LEU A 21 10.54 3.35 10.73
C LEU A 21 10.00 1.98 10.26
N PRO A 22 9.57 1.05 11.15
CA PRO A 22 8.93 -0.20 10.72
C PRO A 22 7.64 0.05 9.92
N SER A 23 6.79 0.99 10.33
CA SER A 23 5.57 1.36 9.62
C SER A 23 5.86 1.94 8.24
N ALA A 24 6.84 2.85 8.14
CA ALA A 24 7.24 3.40 6.86
C ALA A 24 7.79 2.34 5.90
N LYS A 25 8.60 1.38 6.40
CA LYS A 25 9.06 0.24 5.61
C LYS A 25 7.90 -0.64 5.13
N GLY A 26 6.99 -0.98 6.06
CA GLY A 26 5.78 -1.73 5.74
C GLY A 26 5.02 -1.07 4.62
N TYR A 27 4.77 0.24 4.73
CA TYR A 27 4.06 1.02 3.71
C TYR A 27 4.71 0.94 2.32
N VAL A 28 6.03 1.11 2.22
CA VAL A 28 6.72 1.03 0.92
C VAL A 28 6.66 -0.39 0.35
N ASP A 29 6.78 -1.42 1.19
CA ASP A 29 6.63 -2.82 0.76
C ASP A 29 5.21 -3.10 0.27
N GLY A 30 4.19 -2.70 1.03
CA GLY A 30 2.79 -2.83 0.66
C GLY A 30 2.49 -2.16 -0.68
N GLU A 31 2.93 -0.91 -0.87
CA GLU A 31 2.81 -0.20 -2.14
C GLU A 31 3.48 -0.97 -3.29
N THR A 32 4.67 -1.52 -3.05
CA THR A 32 5.44 -2.26 -4.06
C THR A 32 4.74 -3.55 -4.45
N PHE A 33 4.19 -4.28 -3.47
CA PHE A 33 3.40 -5.49 -3.72
C PHE A 33 2.15 -5.18 -4.53
N ARG A 34 1.43 -4.11 -4.18
CA ARG A 34 0.26 -3.65 -4.94
C ARG A 34 0.63 -3.31 -6.38
N LYS A 35 1.65 -2.48 -6.59
CA LYS A 35 2.14 -2.05 -7.92
C LYS A 35 2.59 -3.21 -8.79
N ARG A 36 3.07 -4.30 -8.18
CA ARG A 36 3.52 -5.51 -8.88
C ARG A 36 2.45 -6.60 -8.97
N HIS A 37 1.20 -6.31 -8.56
CA HIS A 37 0.11 -7.29 -8.50
C HIS A 37 0.49 -8.58 -7.77
N LYS A 38 1.31 -8.48 -6.72
CA LYS A 38 1.75 -9.62 -5.93
C LYS A 38 0.75 -9.95 -4.83
N THR A 39 0.61 -11.24 -4.55
CA THR A 39 -0.08 -11.71 -3.35
C THR A 39 0.74 -11.33 -2.11
N PRO A 40 0.15 -10.61 -1.15
CA PRO A 40 0.85 -10.20 0.05
C PRO A 40 1.02 -11.41 1.00
N PRO A 41 2.12 -11.46 1.76
CA PRO A 41 2.33 -12.54 2.71
C PRO A 41 1.35 -12.44 3.90
N ILE A 42 0.83 -13.59 4.36
CA ILE A 42 -0.21 -13.65 5.39
C ILE A 42 0.20 -12.88 6.66
N HIS A 43 1.44 -13.04 7.12
CA HIS A 43 1.91 -12.38 8.34
C HIS A 43 1.84 -10.84 8.24
N ALA A 44 2.12 -10.25 7.07
CA ALA A 44 2.04 -8.81 6.88
C ALA A 44 0.60 -8.30 6.75
N ILE A 45 -0.35 -9.19 6.43
CA ILE A 45 -1.78 -8.87 6.35
C ILE A 45 -2.46 -9.00 7.72
N VAL A 46 -2.15 -10.03 8.50
CA VAL A 46 -2.84 -10.29 9.79
C VAL A 46 -2.06 -9.78 11.00
N GLY A 47 -0.78 -9.44 10.83
CA GLY A 47 0.06 -8.92 11.90
C GLY A 47 -0.50 -7.64 12.52
N ILE A 48 -0.17 -7.44 13.79
CA ILE A 48 -0.57 -6.28 14.60
C ILE A 48 0.62 -5.38 14.94
N ASP A 49 1.81 -5.73 14.46
CA ASP A 49 3.00 -4.90 14.59
C ASP A 49 2.98 -3.71 13.61
N ASP A 50 3.79 -2.70 13.93
CA ASP A 50 3.97 -1.48 13.16
C ASP A 50 4.24 -1.72 11.67
N TYR A 51 5.03 -2.75 11.34
CA TYR A 51 5.33 -3.10 9.96
C TYR A 51 4.08 -3.60 9.23
N SER A 52 3.33 -4.51 9.84
CA SER A 52 2.12 -5.10 9.27
C SER A 52 1.01 -4.06 9.09
N GLU A 53 0.88 -3.12 10.03
CA GLU A 53 -0.01 -1.98 9.88
C GLU A 53 0.37 -1.12 8.67
N GLY A 54 1.65 -0.70 8.59
CA GLY A 54 2.17 0.05 7.45
C GLY A 54 1.98 -0.70 6.13
N PHE A 55 2.25 -2.00 6.10
CA PHE A 55 2.09 -2.85 4.93
C PHE A 55 0.66 -2.83 4.40
N ARG A 56 -0.33 -3.04 5.27
CA ARG A 56 -1.74 -2.95 4.87
C ARG A 56 -2.08 -1.56 4.35
N ALA A 57 -1.62 -0.51 5.02
CA ALA A 57 -1.87 0.86 4.59
C ALA A 57 -1.31 1.10 3.18
N GLY A 58 -0.09 0.66 2.88
CA GLY A 58 0.51 0.81 1.55
C GLY A 58 -0.09 -0.10 0.48
N TYR A 59 -0.44 -1.34 0.84
CA TYR A 59 -0.99 -2.33 -0.09
C TYR A 59 -2.44 -2.04 -0.50
N PHE A 60 -3.26 -1.54 0.41
CA PHE A 60 -4.66 -1.22 0.13
C PHE A 60 -4.89 0.25 -0.23
N HIS A 61 -3.86 1.10 -0.20
CA HIS A 61 -3.96 2.47 -0.69
C HIS A 61 -4.38 2.49 -2.17
N ARG A 62 -5.62 2.91 -2.44
CA ARG A 62 -6.11 3.20 -3.79
C ARG A 62 -6.36 4.70 -3.94
N PRO A 63 -5.62 5.40 -4.82
CA PRO A 63 -5.96 6.76 -5.19
C PRO A 63 -7.40 6.81 -5.73
N LEU A 64 -8.15 7.86 -5.38
CA LEU A 64 -9.56 8.00 -5.79
C LEU A 64 -9.76 8.00 -7.31
N SER A 65 -8.72 8.33 -8.10
CA SER A 65 -8.76 8.27 -9.57
C SER A 65 -8.90 6.86 -10.15
N ASP A 66 -8.58 5.80 -9.40
CA ASP A 66 -8.75 4.41 -9.85
C ASP A 66 -10.18 3.87 -9.62
N ARG A 67 -11.06 4.68 -9.01
CA ARG A 67 -12.50 4.42 -9.00
C ARG A 67 -13.11 5.05 -10.25
N VAL A 68 -12.86 4.45 -11.42
CA VAL A 68 -13.87 4.54 -12.49
C VAL A 68 -15.11 3.87 -11.90
N PRO A 69 -16.25 4.55 -11.75
CA PRO A 69 -17.49 3.88 -11.43
C PRO A 69 -17.74 2.93 -12.60
N LEU A 70 -17.58 1.62 -12.38
CA LEU A 70 -18.07 0.62 -13.32
C LEU A 70 -19.56 0.93 -13.46
N GLY A 71 -19.95 1.43 -14.63
CA GLY A 71 -21.29 1.93 -14.92
C GLY A 71 -22.34 0.97 -14.37
N GLY A 72 -23.31 1.55 -13.67
CA GLY A 72 -24.43 0.82 -13.09
C GLY A 72 -25.21 0.00 -14.13
N PRO A 73 -26.09 -0.91 -13.67
CA PRO A 73 -26.75 -1.86 -14.54
C PRO A 73 -27.51 -1.14 -15.65
N SER A 74 -27.16 -1.48 -16.90
CA SER A 74 -27.88 -1.07 -18.09
C SER A 74 -29.34 -1.52 -17.97
N THR A 75 -30.24 -0.60 -17.65
CA THR A 75 -31.67 -0.83 -17.83
C THR A 75 -31.98 -0.63 -19.30
N GLU A 76 -31.99 -1.74 -20.04
CA GLU A 76 -32.72 -1.88 -21.29
C GLU A 76 -34.22 -1.78 -20.99
N SER A 77 -34.87 -0.80 -21.61
CA SER A 77 -36.32 -0.64 -21.79
C SER A 77 -36.42 0.38 -22.92
N GLY A 78 -36.99 0.13 -24.08
CA GLY A 78 -38.08 -0.74 -24.50
C GLY A 78 -38.79 0.05 -25.60
#